data_AF-A0A7Y5BWR8-F1
#
_entry.id   AF-A0A7Y5BWR8-F1
#
_cell.length_a   1.000
_cell.length_b   1.000
_cell.length_c   1.000
_cell.angle_alpha   90.00
_cell.angle_beta   90.00
_cell.angle_gamma   90.00
#
_symmetry.space_group_name_H-M   'P 1'
#
loop_
_entity.id
_entity.type
_entity.pdbx_description
1 polymer ?
#
loop_
_entity_poly.entity_id
_entity_poly.type
_entity_poly.pdbx_seq_one_letter_code
_entity_poly.pdbx_strand_id
1 'polypeptide(L)'
;MLNLQADLDAILENEALTADLDDDAADVLLDWGLSHARRVHRLAVDDPDPAGYVATQMKATRKWMRALNRWTPTRAEKDPAENAAALAEILTLAGVNATPETQTAFLAAHLGEPSPAFIASLRSFCEGR
;
A
#
# COMPACT_ATOMS: atom_id res chain seq x y z
N MET A 1 -24.81 4.86 2.92
CA MET A 1 -24.45 4.23 4.20
C MET A 1 -23.05 3.67 4.07
N LEU A 2 -22.13 4.05 4.95
CA LEU A 2 -20.79 3.46 4.96
C LEU A 2 -20.89 1.99 5.39
N ASN A 3 -20.23 1.09 4.66
CA ASN A 3 -20.26 -0.34 4.95
C ASN A 3 -18.83 -0.89 5.04
N LEU A 4 -18.24 -0.77 6.23
CA LEU A 4 -16.89 -1.25 6.50
C LEU A 4 -16.75 -2.74 6.16
N GLN A 5 -17.73 -3.56 6.51
CA GLN A 5 -17.65 -5.01 6.26
C GLN A 5 -17.53 -5.30 4.76
N ALA A 6 -18.38 -4.69 3.93
CA ALA A 6 -18.29 -4.86 2.47
C ALA A 6 -16.96 -4.39 1.88
N ASP A 7 -16.36 -3.33 2.43
CA ASP A 7 -15.05 -2.85 1.98
C ASP A 7 -13.90 -3.78 2.39
N LEU A 8 -13.99 -4.40 3.58
CA LEU A 8 -13.03 -5.42 4.03
C LEU A 8 -13.16 -6.70 3.19
N ASP A 9 -14.39 -7.17 2.96
CA ASP A 9 -14.66 -8.34 2.12
C ASP A 9 -14.16 -8.10 0.69
N ALA A 10 -14.37 -6.91 0.13
CA ALA A 10 -13.86 -6.56 -1.20
C ALA A 10 -12.32 -6.53 -1.31
N ILE A 11 -11.59 -6.44 -0.19
CA ILE A 11 -10.13 -6.64 -0.14
C ILE A 11 -9.83 -8.14 -0.06
N LEU A 12 -10.45 -8.84 0.89
CA LEU A 12 -10.17 -10.26 1.17
C LEU A 12 -10.55 -11.18 0.01
N GLU A 13 -11.65 -10.91 -0.69
CA GLU A 13 -12.13 -11.70 -1.82
C GLU A 13 -11.37 -11.40 -3.13
N ASN A 14 -10.47 -10.41 -3.12
CA ASN A 14 -9.74 -10.00 -4.32
C ASN A 14 -8.32 -10.58 -4.32
N GLU A 15 -8.21 -11.84 -4.72
CA GLU A 15 -6.94 -12.57 -4.81
C GLU A 15 -5.88 -11.83 -5.65
N ALA A 16 -6.30 -11.06 -6.66
CA ALA A 16 -5.39 -10.28 -7.49
C ALA A 16 -4.67 -9.14 -6.75
N LEU A 17 -5.00 -8.88 -5.48
CA LEU A 17 -4.27 -7.94 -4.62
C LEU A 17 -2.98 -8.54 -4.04
N THR A 18 -2.82 -9.86 -4.04
CA THR A 18 -1.65 -10.54 -3.43
C THR A 18 -1.16 -11.75 -4.23
N ALA A 19 -1.75 -12.06 -5.39
CA ALA A 19 -1.50 -13.28 -6.16
C ALA A 19 -0.02 -13.53 -6.57
N ASP A 20 0.81 -12.49 -6.63
CA ASP A 20 2.22 -12.62 -7.03
C ASP A 20 3.17 -12.70 -5.82
N LEU A 21 2.64 -12.57 -4.60
CA LEU A 21 3.41 -12.60 -3.36
C LEU A 21 3.47 -14.01 -2.77
N ASP A 22 4.52 -14.29 -2.00
CA ASP A 22 4.51 -15.41 -1.05
C ASP A 22 3.50 -15.15 0.08
N ASP A 23 3.06 -16.22 0.76
CA ASP A 23 2.03 -16.15 1.81
C ASP A 23 2.37 -15.15 2.91
N ASP A 24 3.63 -15.14 3.37
CA ASP A 24 4.08 -14.22 4.43
C ASP A 24 3.97 -12.75 3.98
N ALA A 25 4.35 -12.44 2.73
CA ALA A 25 4.28 -11.09 2.20
C ALA A 25 2.83 -10.69 1.88
N ALA A 26 2.02 -11.63 1.41
CA ALA A 26 0.59 -11.45 1.17
C ALA A 26 -0.14 -11.07 2.47
N ASP A 27 0.14 -11.78 3.57
CA ASP A 27 -0.46 -11.52 4.88
C ASP A 27 -0.12 -10.11 5.40
N VAL A 28 1.14 -9.70 5.29
CA VAL A 28 1.56 -8.35 5.69
C VAL A 28 0.87 -7.27 4.84
N LEU A 29 0.74 -7.49 3.52
CA LEU A 29 0.06 -6.54 2.64
C LEU A 29 -1.44 -6.47 2.91
N LEU A 30 -2.10 -7.61 3.15
CA LEU A 30 -3.52 -7.67 3.50
C LEU A 30 -3.78 -6.98 4.84
N ASP A 31 -3.00 -7.27 5.88
CA ASP A 31 -3.15 -6.59 7.17
C ASP A 31 -3.04 -5.07 7.02
N TRP A 32 -2.08 -4.60 6.21
CA TRP A 32 -1.96 -3.18 5.91
C TRP A 32 -3.20 -2.62 5.21
N GLY A 33 -3.69 -3.27 4.15
CA GLY A 33 -4.88 -2.85 3.42
C GLY A 33 -6.14 -2.78 4.32
N LEU A 34 -6.33 -3.78 5.19
CA LEU A 34 -7.45 -3.85 6.13
C LEU A 34 -7.34 -2.78 7.24
N SER A 35 -6.13 -2.57 7.77
CA SER A 35 -5.85 -1.48 8.71
C SER A 35 -6.16 -0.12 8.10
N HIS A 36 -5.74 0.09 6.85
CA HIS A 36 -6.02 1.32 6.11
C HIS A 36 -7.52 1.53 5.89
N ALA A 37 -8.26 0.51 5.49
CA ALA A 37 -9.71 0.57 5.31
C ALA A 37 -10.44 0.99 6.61
N ARG A 38 -10.06 0.39 7.74
CA ARG A 38 -10.60 0.78 9.06
C ARG A 38 -10.28 2.24 9.40
N ARG A 39 -9.05 2.69 9.11
CA ARG A 39 -8.64 4.09 9.34
C ARG A 39 -9.47 5.06 8.49
N VAL A 40 -9.63 4.76 7.20
CA VAL A 40 -10.43 5.55 6.26
C VAL A 40 -11.87 5.71 6.75
N HIS A 41 -12.51 4.62 7.19
CA HIS A 41 -13.87 4.68 7.73
C HIS A 41 -13.98 5.53 9.00
N ARG A 42 -12.97 5.49 9.88
CA ARG A 42 -12.94 6.37 11.07
C ARG A 42 -12.83 7.84 10.68
N LEU A 43 -11.96 8.17 9.72
CA LEU A 43 -11.73 9.56 9.28
C LEU A 43 -12.92 10.11 8.49
N ALA A 44 -13.67 9.25 7.79
CA ALA A 44 -14.82 9.66 7.00
C ALA A 44 -15.96 10.27 7.83
N VAL A 45 -16.01 10.02 9.15
CA VAL A 45 -17.08 10.53 10.03
C VAL A 45 -17.16 12.05 10.02
N ASP A 46 -16.01 12.72 9.86
CA ASP A 46 -15.90 14.17 9.89
C ASP A 46 -15.88 14.80 8.48
N ASP A 47 -15.98 13.99 7.41
CA ASP A 47 -15.93 14.47 6.03
C ASP A 47 -17.30 15.02 5.58
N PRO A 48 -17.36 16.12 4.81
CA PRO A 48 -18.62 16.63 4.24
C PRO A 48 -19.33 15.65 3.29
N ASP A 49 -18.59 14.73 2.66
CA ASP A 49 -19.11 13.61 1.88
C ASP A 49 -18.40 12.30 2.29
N PRO A 50 -18.82 11.67 3.40
CA PRO A 50 -18.18 10.46 3.93
C PRO A 50 -18.13 9.32 2.91
N ALA A 51 -19.20 9.16 2.11
CA ALA A 51 -19.29 8.08 1.14
C ALA A 51 -18.34 8.29 -0.04
N GLY A 52 -18.26 9.52 -0.57
CA GLY A 52 -17.32 9.89 -1.61
C GLY A 52 -15.86 9.78 -1.14
N TYR A 53 -15.58 10.20 0.10
CA TYR A 53 -14.27 10.05 0.73
C TYR A 53 -13.86 8.58 0.81
N VAL A 54 -14.69 7.73 1.43
CA VAL A 54 -14.40 6.29 1.57
C VAL A 54 -14.20 5.64 0.20
N ALA A 55 -15.10 5.88 -0.76
CA ALA A 55 -14.99 5.29 -2.10
C ALA A 55 -13.67 5.67 -2.80
N THR A 56 -13.26 6.94 -2.67
CA THR A 56 -12.00 7.45 -3.23
C THR A 56 -10.79 6.79 -2.58
N GLN A 57 -10.77 6.74 -1.24
CA GLN A 57 -9.66 6.18 -0.48
C GLN A 57 -9.55 4.65 -0.65
N MET A 58 -10.67 3.93 -0.71
CA MET A 58 -10.67 2.47 -0.96
C MET A 58 -10.20 2.14 -2.38
N LYS A 59 -10.54 2.98 -3.37
CA LYS A 59 -9.98 2.86 -4.73
C LYS A 59 -8.48 3.07 -4.73
N ALA A 60 -7.97 4.07 -4.02
CA ALA A 60 -6.53 4.30 -3.88
C ALA A 60 -5.84 3.12 -3.17
N THR A 61 -6.48 2.59 -2.11
CA THR A 61 -6.04 1.41 -1.35
C THR A 61 -5.75 0.22 -2.25
N ARG A 62 -6.75 -0.19 -3.04
CA ARG A 62 -6.57 -1.30 -3.98
C ARG A 62 -5.52 -1.03 -5.05
N LYS A 63 -5.33 0.23 -5.46
CA LYS A 63 -4.31 0.59 -6.47
C LYS A 63 -2.90 0.42 -5.92
N TRP A 64 -2.59 0.96 -4.74
CA TRP A 64 -1.25 0.80 -4.19
C TRP A 64 -0.95 -0.64 -3.78
N MET A 65 -1.96 -1.40 -3.31
CA MET A 65 -1.80 -2.84 -3.05
C MET A 65 -1.41 -3.59 -4.33
N ARG A 66 -2.09 -3.34 -5.46
CA ARG A 66 -1.73 -3.97 -6.76
C ARG A 66 -0.36 -3.54 -7.26
N ALA A 67 0.03 -2.30 -7.02
CA ALA A 67 1.37 -1.83 -7.38
C ALA A 67 2.44 -2.59 -6.56
N LEU A 68 2.21 -2.77 -5.26
CA LEU A 68 3.09 -3.56 -4.40
C LEU A 68 3.13 -5.04 -4.78
N ASN A 69 1.97 -5.66 -5.02
CA ASN A 69 1.89 -7.05 -5.46
C ASN A 69 2.73 -7.31 -6.72
N ARG A 70 2.61 -6.44 -7.73
CA ARG A 70 3.36 -6.61 -9.00
C ARG A 70 4.85 -6.31 -8.87
N TRP A 71 5.21 -5.33 -8.04
CA TRP A 71 6.59 -4.86 -7.95
C TRP A 71 7.44 -5.67 -6.99
N THR A 72 6.91 -5.98 -5.80
CA THR A 72 7.67 -6.58 -4.70
C THR A 72 8.43 -7.84 -5.12
N PRO A 73 7.84 -8.82 -5.84
CA PRO A 73 8.53 -10.05 -6.25
C PRO A 73 9.73 -9.81 -7.17
N THR A 74 9.71 -8.74 -7.98
CA THR A 74 10.72 -8.47 -9.02
C THR A 74 11.68 -7.35 -8.65
N ARG A 75 11.51 -6.71 -7.48
CA ARG A 75 12.29 -5.50 -7.09
C ARG A 75 13.81 -5.69 -7.13
N ALA A 76 14.29 -6.90 -6.81
CA ALA A 76 15.71 -7.20 -6.75
C ALA A 76 16.36 -7.33 -8.15
N GLU A 77 15.55 -7.57 -9.18
CA GLU A 77 15.98 -7.73 -10.58
C GLU A 77 15.94 -6.41 -11.35
N LYS A 78 15.20 -5.42 -10.84
CA LYS A 78 15.02 -4.11 -11.45
C LYS A 78 16.21 -3.21 -11.24
N ASP A 79 16.43 -2.31 -12.20
CA ASP A 79 17.45 -1.29 -12.05
C ASP A 79 17.05 -0.22 -10.99
N PRO A 80 18.01 0.59 -10.52
CA PRO A 80 17.71 1.62 -9.51
C PRO A 80 16.66 2.65 -9.94
N ALA A 81 16.59 3.00 -11.23
CA ALA A 81 15.64 3.98 -11.74
C ALA A 81 14.22 3.41 -11.78
N GLU A 82 14.07 2.14 -12.19
CA GLU A 82 12.81 1.42 -12.18
C GLU A 82 12.27 1.23 -10.75
N ASN A 83 13.14 0.91 -9.79
CA ASN A 83 12.77 0.79 -8.38
C ASN A 83 12.34 2.15 -7.79
N ALA A 84 13.05 3.23 -8.14
CA ALA A 84 12.66 4.59 -7.74
C ALA A 84 11.29 4.98 -8.32
N ALA A 85 11.04 4.70 -9.60
CA ALA A 85 9.76 4.99 -10.24
C ALA A 85 8.60 4.20 -9.63
N ALA A 86 8.80 2.90 -9.36
CA ALA A 86 7.79 2.06 -8.72
C ALA A 86 7.46 2.54 -7.30
N LEU A 87 8.48 2.88 -6.50
CA LEU A 87 8.27 3.44 -5.18
C LEU A 87 7.51 4.78 -5.25
N ALA A 88 7.91 5.68 -6.15
CA ALA A 88 7.24 6.97 -6.34
C ALA A 88 5.75 6.83 -6.71
N GLU A 89 5.41 5.86 -7.58
CA GLU A 89 4.02 5.54 -7.91
C GLU A 89 3.25 5.08 -6.68
N ILE A 90 3.81 4.13 -5.92
CA ILE A 90 3.16 3.57 -4.71
C ILE A 90 2.93 4.67 -3.67
N LEU A 91 3.93 5.50 -3.40
CA LEU A 91 3.81 6.61 -2.44
C LEU A 91 2.76 7.63 -2.90
N THR A 92 2.71 7.95 -4.19
CA THR A 92 1.68 8.83 -4.75
C THR A 92 0.29 8.25 -4.56
N LEU A 93 0.10 6.96 -4.83
CA LEU A 93 -1.18 6.26 -4.64
C LEU A 93 -1.57 6.14 -3.17
N ALA A 94 -0.59 6.04 -2.27
CA ALA A 94 -0.79 6.04 -0.82
C ALA A 94 -0.99 7.46 -0.24
N GLY A 95 -0.92 8.52 -1.06
CA GLY A 95 -1.04 9.90 -0.62
C GLY A 95 0.17 10.42 0.17
N VAL A 96 1.32 9.76 0.07
CA VAL A 96 2.55 10.12 0.77
C VAL A 96 3.41 10.99 -0.13
N ASN A 97 3.67 12.23 0.32
CA ASN A 97 4.61 13.12 -0.35
C ASN A 97 6.02 12.90 0.21
N ALA A 98 6.89 12.25 -0.57
CA ALA A 98 8.29 12.01 -0.21
C ALA A 98 9.20 12.61 -1.28
N THR A 99 10.26 13.29 -0.85
CA THR A 99 11.27 13.83 -1.78
C THR A 99 12.08 12.70 -2.42
N PRO A 100 12.66 12.91 -3.62
CA PRO A 100 13.52 11.92 -4.26
C PRO A 100 14.67 11.44 -3.36
N GLU A 101 15.25 12.33 -2.56
CA GLU A 101 16.33 12.00 -1.61
C GLU A 101 15.84 11.03 -0.54
N THR A 102 14.62 11.26 -0.03
CA THR A 102 14.04 10.37 0.97
C THR A 102 13.69 9.01 0.38
N GLN A 103 13.13 8.98 -0.84
CA GLN A 103 12.83 7.75 -1.55
C GLN A 103 14.12 6.94 -1.81
N THR A 104 15.18 7.62 -2.22
CA THR A 104 16.51 7.02 -2.44
C THR A 104 17.07 6.43 -1.15
N ALA A 105 16.97 7.17 -0.04
CA ALA A 105 17.44 6.69 1.26
C ALA A 105 16.66 5.45 1.73
N PHE A 106 15.34 5.44 1.53
CA PHE A 106 14.50 4.28 1.85
C PHE A 106 14.90 3.04 1.03
N LEU A 107 15.06 3.18 -0.29
CA LEU A 107 15.48 2.07 -1.14
C LEU A 107 16.88 1.57 -0.76
N ALA A 108 17.82 2.47 -0.51
CA ALA A 108 19.17 2.08 -0.09
C ALA A 108 19.18 1.27 1.22
N ALA A 109 18.26 1.56 2.14
CA ALA A 109 18.16 0.86 3.42
C ALA A 109 17.42 -0.48 3.32
N HIS A 110 16.34 -0.55 2.54
CA HIS A 110 15.35 -1.64 2.65
C HIS A 110 15.23 -2.52 1.40
N LEU A 111 15.77 -2.13 0.24
CA LEU A 111 15.54 -2.86 -1.03
C LEU A 111 15.96 -4.34 -0.96
N GLY A 112 17.01 -4.64 -0.19
CA GLY A 112 17.53 -6.00 0.03
C GLY A 112 16.84 -6.82 1.12
N GLU A 113 15.87 -6.25 1.84
CA GLU A 113 15.09 -7.01 2.83
C GLU A 113 14.25 -8.10 2.13
N PRO A 114 13.86 -9.19 2.81
CA PRO A 114 12.83 -10.11 2.30
C PRO A 114 11.49 -9.40 2.05
N SER A 115 10.64 -9.94 1.16
CA SER A 115 9.38 -9.29 0.75
C SER A 115 8.46 -8.91 1.93
N PRO A 116 8.22 -9.76 2.94
CA PRO A 116 7.39 -9.39 4.09
C PRO A 116 7.98 -8.22 4.89
N ALA A 117 9.29 -8.25 5.13
CA ALA A 117 10.01 -7.20 5.85
C ALA A 117 9.99 -5.87 5.09
N PHE A 118 10.22 -5.91 3.78
CA PHE A 118 10.16 -4.73 2.93
C PHE A 118 8.79 -4.05 2.97
N ILE A 119 7.70 -4.82 2.86
CA ILE A 119 6.33 -4.29 2.93
C ILE A 119 6.06 -3.67 4.31
N ALA A 120 6.52 -4.31 5.39
CA ALA A 120 6.39 -3.77 6.75
C ALA A 120 7.19 -2.46 6.96
N SER A 121 8.41 -2.39 6.41
CA SER A 121 9.24 -1.17 6.40
C SER A 121 8.56 -0.04 5.62
N LEU A 122 8.00 -0.35 4.45
CA LEU A 122 7.29 0.63 3.63
C LEU A 122 6.01 1.13 4.32
N ARG A 123 5.23 0.24 4.93
CA ARG A 123 4.09 0.62 5.75
C ARG A 123 4.50 1.60 6.84
N SER A 124 5.55 1.26 7.60
CA SER A 124 6.07 2.11 8.68
C SER A 124 6.52 3.47 8.16
N PHE A 125 7.16 3.51 6.98
CA PHE A 125 7.55 4.75 6.32
C PHE A 125 6.35 5.62 5.91
N CYS A 126 5.28 5.02 5.40
CA CYS A 126 4.07 5.71 5.00
C CYS A 126 3.22 6.21 6.19
N GLU A 127 3.24 5.48 7.32
CA GLU A 127 2.39 5.75 8.48
C GLU A 127 3.11 6.50 9.61
N GLY A 128 4.44 6.44 9.68
CA GLY A 128 5.27 7.01 10.74
C GLY A 128 5.70 8.47 10.53
N ARG A 129 4.99 9.21 9.68
CA ARG A 129 5.18 10.65 9.46
C ARG A 129 4.02 11.46 10.02
#